data_AF-A0A6I1QJL1-F1
#
_entry.id   AF-A0A6I1QJL1-F1
#
_cell.length_a   1.000
_cell.length_b   1.000
_cell.length_c   1.000
_cell.angle_alpha   90.00
_cell.angle_beta   90.00
_cell.angle_gamma   90.00
#
_symmetry.space_group_name_H-M   'P 1'
#
loop_
_entity.id
_entity.type
_entity.pdbx_description
1 polymer ?
#
loop_
_entity_poly.entity_id
_entity_poly.type
_entity_poly.pdbx_seq_one_letter_code
_entity_poly.pdbx_strand_id
1 'polypeptide(L)'
;MTNQKTETDNEEPIENSPPTEVAKQDSSADNSKNDPVEPDTSEPHDPVRKLTRYVFTLVALIFTWYLFADRHTPWTDQARVQAYVIPIAAQVPGRILDVNVAQDQIVQRGTSLFKIDPSDYELNVELAQSEVEIAGQEIGAGMANVVTAQASLVEAQTNLEHVNVQSARVFELEQRKLYSKSDGDKARAAIKQARAQLRIAEANLDKAKQSLGAEGEANPRVRTAMAKLRQAQLDLSRTEIFAPTTGGITNLQIDIGHYAKAGSPIMTFVDADDIWIEANLKENNLANLNIGDPVDISLDITPGKIYKGSVRSIGFAVASGSNDAIGGLVSVKSTSGWLRDPQRFPVTISFEEDIPQGLRRVGGQADVQFYTSDNLLLNGIAKGYINLISWLSYVY
;
A
#
# COMPACT_ATOMS: atom_id res chain seq x y z
N MET A 1 64.53 -4.14 3.99
CA MET A 1 64.92 -5.53 3.69
C MET A 1 63.74 -6.16 2.96
N THR A 2 63.85 -6.57 1.68
CA THR A 2 64.61 -7.74 1.15
C THR A 2 63.69 -8.98 1.17
N ASN A 3 63.45 -9.75 0.11
CA ASN A 3 63.69 -9.72 -1.36
C ASN A 3 62.50 -10.54 -1.98
N GLN A 4 62.02 -10.45 -3.23
CA GLN A 4 62.60 -10.54 -4.59
C GLN A 4 63.30 -11.88 -4.93
N LYS A 5 62.95 -12.47 -6.10
CA LYS A 5 63.71 -13.53 -6.82
C LYS A 5 63.83 -14.93 -6.15
N THR A 6 63.94 -16.08 -6.82
CA THR A 6 63.50 -16.64 -8.15
C THR A 6 63.73 -18.18 -8.07
N GLU A 7 63.98 -19.07 -9.06
CA GLU A 7 64.24 -19.08 -10.52
C GLU A 7 63.97 -20.52 -11.07
N THR A 8 63.68 -20.65 -12.38
CA THR A 8 63.87 -21.86 -13.26
C THR A 8 63.19 -23.22 -12.92
N ASP A 9 63.13 -24.27 -13.79
CA ASP A 9 63.87 -24.65 -15.04
C ASP A 9 63.02 -25.50 -16.04
N ASN A 10 63.36 -25.40 -17.36
CA ASN A 10 63.48 -26.39 -18.49
C ASN A 10 62.51 -27.58 -18.69
N GLU A 11 62.34 -28.25 -19.87
CA GLU A 11 62.87 -28.24 -21.27
C GLU A 11 61.64 -28.13 -22.26
N GLU A 12 61.65 -27.57 -23.49
CA GLU A 12 62.39 -27.85 -24.76
C GLU A 12 62.07 -29.20 -25.49
N PRO A 13 62.17 -29.32 -26.84
CA PRO A 13 62.05 -28.33 -27.94
C PRO A 13 61.29 -28.88 -29.21
N ILE A 14 61.71 -28.47 -30.44
CA ILE A 14 61.44 -28.99 -31.82
C ILE A 14 60.31 -28.29 -32.65
N GLU A 15 60.45 -27.91 -33.94
CA GLU A 15 61.61 -27.49 -34.77
C GLU A 15 61.15 -26.83 -36.12
N ASN A 16 61.93 -25.87 -36.63
CA ASN A 16 62.06 -25.32 -38.02
C ASN A 16 60.85 -25.08 -38.98
N SER A 17 60.53 -23.78 -39.14
CA SER A 17 61.00 -22.88 -40.23
C SER A 17 60.70 -23.13 -41.74
N PRO A 18 60.69 -22.07 -42.59
CA PRO A 18 60.22 -22.09 -44.00
C PRO A 18 61.37 -22.13 -45.04
N PRO A 19 61.13 -21.79 -46.33
CA PRO A 19 61.56 -20.44 -46.74
C PRO A 19 60.66 -19.67 -47.74
N THR A 20 61.02 -18.39 -47.88
CA THR A 20 60.53 -17.29 -48.73
C THR A 20 60.85 -17.44 -50.23
N GLU A 21 60.23 -16.62 -51.09
CA GLU A 21 60.87 -15.50 -51.87
C GLU A 21 60.46 -15.34 -53.37
N VAL A 22 60.44 -14.07 -53.84
CA VAL A 22 60.45 -13.53 -55.24
C VAL A 22 59.33 -13.98 -56.23
N ALA A 23 58.98 -13.26 -57.32
CA ALA A 23 59.50 -11.99 -57.88
C ALA A 23 58.47 -11.18 -58.71
N LYS A 24 58.69 -9.85 -58.75
CA LYS A 24 58.61 -8.91 -59.90
C LYS A 24 57.30 -8.63 -60.66
N GLN A 25 57.22 -7.37 -61.11
CA GLN A 25 56.39 -6.84 -62.19
C GLN A 25 56.87 -7.37 -63.55
N ASP A 26 56.02 -7.24 -64.58
CA ASP A 26 56.49 -6.59 -65.80
C ASP A 26 55.35 -5.82 -66.51
N SER A 27 55.67 -5.01 -67.51
CA SER A 27 54.70 -4.17 -68.25
C SER A 27 55.01 -4.06 -69.74
N SER A 28 54.05 -3.55 -70.53
CA SER A 28 54.12 -2.97 -71.90
C SER A 28 53.28 -3.69 -72.99
N ALA A 29 53.22 -3.07 -74.18
CA ALA A 29 52.26 -3.23 -75.31
C ALA A 29 50.97 -2.39 -75.14
N ASP A 30 50.76 -1.19 -75.70
CA ASP A 30 51.14 -0.52 -76.98
C ASP A 30 49.95 -0.39 -77.95
N ASN A 31 49.20 0.70 -77.75
CA ASN A 31 48.83 1.73 -78.73
C ASN A 31 48.09 1.37 -80.06
N SER A 32 46.97 2.08 -80.25
CA SER A 32 46.38 2.52 -81.53
C SER A 32 46.01 1.48 -82.62
N LYS A 33 44.69 1.31 -82.81
CA LYS A 33 44.04 1.70 -84.08
C LYS A 33 42.52 1.89 -83.92
N ASN A 34 42.03 3.06 -84.32
CA ASN A 34 40.63 3.30 -84.63
C ASN A 34 40.45 3.21 -86.16
N ASP A 35 39.26 2.79 -86.59
CA ASP A 35 38.54 3.40 -87.73
C ASP A 35 37.01 3.16 -87.52
N PRO A 36 36.12 3.97 -88.14
CA PRO A 36 34.91 4.42 -87.45
C PRO A 36 33.59 3.71 -87.82
N VAL A 37 32.60 3.85 -86.93
CA VAL A 37 31.16 3.68 -87.20
C VAL A 37 30.41 4.86 -86.57
N GLU A 38 29.36 5.34 -87.24
CA GLU A 38 28.55 6.51 -86.85
C GLU A 38 27.56 6.25 -85.68
N PRO A 39 26.98 7.29 -85.06
CA PRO A 39 26.40 7.19 -83.72
C PRO A 39 24.97 6.62 -83.66
N ASP A 40 24.72 5.73 -82.70
CA ASP A 40 23.38 5.38 -82.23
C ASP A 40 23.03 6.20 -80.98
N THR A 41 22.12 7.16 -81.13
CA THR A 41 21.58 7.98 -80.04
C THR A 41 20.34 7.34 -79.41
N SER A 42 20.51 6.16 -78.81
CA SER A 42 19.51 5.53 -77.95
C SER A 42 19.93 5.62 -76.48
N GLU A 43 19.13 6.32 -75.64
CA GLU A 43 19.29 6.21 -74.19
C GLU A 43 19.02 4.75 -73.76
N PRO A 44 19.94 4.07 -73.05
CA PRO A 44 19.64 2.76 -72.51
C PRO A 44 18.53 2.92 -71.45
N HIS A 45 17.32 2.48 -71.80
CA HIS A 45 16.16 2.43 -70.90
C HIS A 45 16.40 1.37 -69.82
N ASP A 46 17.26 1.69 -68.86
CA ASP A 46 17.67 0.80 -67.78
C ASP A 46 16.52 0.59 -66.78
N PRO A 47 15.94 -0.63 -66.72
CA PRO A 47 14.87 -0.94 -65.77
C PRO A 47 15.40 -1.01 -64.33
N VAL A 48 16.69 -1.30 -64.13
CA VAL A 48 17.31 -1.38 -62.81
C VAL A 48 17.36 0.00 -62.18
N ARG A 49 17.83 1.04 -62.90
CA ARG A 49 17.75 2.45 -62.42
C ARG A 49 16.34 2.90 -62.07
N LYS A 50 15.30 2.43 -62.77
CA LYS A 50 13.89 2.70 -62.40
C LYS A 50 13.49 1.93 -61.14
N LEU A 51 13.79 0.64 -61.06
CA LEU A 51 13.50 -0.21 -59.90
C LEU A 51 14.21 0.28 -58.62
N THR A 52 15.51 0.58 -58.69
CA THR A 52 16.28 1.14 -57.58
C THR A 52 15.69 2.48 -57.12
N ARG A 53 15.25 3.35 -58.03
CA ARG A 53 14.54 4.59 -57.65
C ARG A 53 13.24 4.29 -56.92
N TYR A 54 12.41 3.37 -57.43
CA TYR A 54 11.17 2.97 -56.75
C TYR A 54 11.43 2.40 -55.34
N VAL A 55 12.43 1.52 -55.19
CA VAL A 55 12.85 0.96 -53.90
C VAL A 55 13.33 2.07 -52.96
N PHE A 56 14.17 3.00 -53.40
CA PHE A 56 14.60 4.13 -52.57
C PHE A 56 13.44 5.06 -52.18
N THR A 57 12.50 5.35 -53.08
CA THR A 57 11.30 6.14 -52.73
C THR A 57 10.36 5.41 -51.77
N LEU A 58 10.25 4.08 -51.89
CA LEU A 58 9.46 3.24 -50.99
C LEU A 58 10.09 3.19 -49.60
N VAL A 59 11.41 2.97 -49.51
CA VAL A 59 12.16 3.01 -48.24
C VAL A 59 12.09 4.40 -47.60
N ALA A 60 12.22 5.48 -48.39
CA ALA A 60 12.04 6.84 -47.88
C ALA A 60 10.62 7.09 -47.35
N LEU A 61 9.58 6.66 -48.08
CA LEU A 61 8.19 6.75 -47.62
C LEU A 61 7.95 5.96 -46.33
N ILE A 62 8.45 4.72 -46.24
CA ILE A 62 8.33 3.88 -45.04
C ILE A 62 9.09 4.50 -43.86
N PHE A 63 10.26 5.09 -44.10
CA PHE A 63 11.05 5.75 -43.06
C PHE A 63 10.39 7.04 -42.56
N THR A 64 9.88 7.89 -43.47
CA THR A 64 9.09 9.07 -43.10
C THR A 64 7.82 8.65 -42.35
N TRP A 65 7.10 7.65 -42.84
CA TRP A 65 5.93 7.09 -42.16
C TRP A 65 6.26 6.64 -40.73
N TYR A 66 7.33 5.86 -40.55
CA TYR A 66 7.77 5.36 -39.25
C TYR A 66 8.05 6.50 -38.26
N LEU A 67 8.73 7.57 -38.69
CA LEU A 67 9.00 8.74 -37.86
C LEU A 67 7.73 9.51 -37.45
N PHE A 68 6.71 9.56 -38.32
CA PHE A 68 5.41 10.13 -37.96
C PHE A 68 4.59 9.18 -37.04
N ALA A 69 4.65 7.87 -37.27
CA ALA A 69 3.93 6.86 -36.49
C ALA A 69 4.46 6.74 -35.05
N ASP A 70 5.77 6.65 -34.83
CA ASP A 70 6.38 6.60 -33.48
C ASP A 70 6.10 7.87 -32.65
N ARG A 71 5.66 8.96 -33.31
CA ARG A 71 5.32 10.25 -32.69
C ARG A 71 3.81 10.54 -32.55
N HIS A 72 2.94 9.97 -33.39
CA HIS A 72 1.49 10.27 -33.40
C HIS A 72 0.58 9.07 -33.12
N THR A 73 1.07 7.85 -33.36
CA THR A 73 0.38 6.60 -33.03
C THR A 73 1.38 5.63 -32.40
N PRO A 74 2.00 6.00 -31.26
CA PRO A 74 3.02 5.15 -30.65
C PRO A 74 2.38 3.84 -30.16
N TRP A 75 3.12 2.75 -30.30
CA TRP A 75 2.77 1.41 -29.81
C TRP A 75 3.83 0.93 -28.82
N THR A 76 3.44 0.06 -27.89
CA THR A 76 4.38 -0.66 -27.04
C THR A 76 3.89 -2.07 -26.69
N ASP A 77 4.82 -3.00 -26.82
CA ASP A 77 4.87 -4.37 -26.29
C ASP A 77 5.11 -4.41 -24.76
N GLN A 78 5.79 -3.40 -24.24
CA GLN A 78 6.18 -3.34 -22.81
C GLN A 78 5.05 -2.82 -21.91
N ALA A 79 3.85 -3.41 -22.00
CA ALA A 79 2.75 -3.14 -21.10
C ALA A 79 2.33 -4.37 -20.28
N ARG A 80 1.85 -4.13 -19.05
CA ARG A 80 1.34 -5.20 -18.17
C ARG A 80 0.05 -4.80 -17.48
N VAL A 81 -0.81 -5.78 -17.25
CA VAL A 81 -1.99 -5.67 -16.38
C VAL A 81 -1.54 -5.58 -14.92
N GLN A 82 -2.03 -4.56 -14.22
CA GLN A 82 -1.72 -4.25 -12.82
C GLN A 82 -3.01 -4.03 -12.03
N ALA A 83 -2.99 -4.37 -10.74
CA ALA A 83 -4.08 -4.13 -9.80
C ALA A 83 -3.51 -3.86 -8.40
N TYR A 84 -4.35 -3.50 -7.43
CA TYR A 84 -3.91 -3.33 -6.05
C TYR A 84 -3.61 -4.68 -5.39
N VAL A 85 -2.32 -4.93 -5.15
CA VAL A 85 -1.81 -6.12 -4.46
C VAL A 85 -1.64 -5.81 -2.96
N ILE A 86 -2.51 -6.38 -2.14
CA ILE A 86 -2.65 -6.10 -0.71
C ILE A 86 -2.15 -7.32 0.09
N PRO A 87 -1.05 -7.21 0.87
CA PRO A 87 -0.63 -8.28 1.76
C PRO A 87 -1.61 -8.37 2.96
N ILE A 88 -2.34 -9.47 3.07
CA ILE A 88 -3.22 -9.71 4.22
C ILE A 88 -2.36 -10.27 5.35
N ALA A 89 -2.33 -9.54 6.47
CA ALA A 89 -1.60 -9.86 7.68
C ALA A 89 -2.56 -10.09 8.86
N ALA A 90 -2.17 -10.94 9.80
CA ALA A 90 -2.92 -11.07 11.06
C ALA A 90 -2.80 -9.79 11.88
N GLN A 91 -3.90 -9.33 12.47
CA GLN A 91 -3.91 -8.18 13.38
C GLN A 91 -3.52 -8.54 14.83
N VAL A 92 -3.79 -9.79 15.23
CA VAL A 92 -3.45 -10.37 16.53
C VAL A 92 -2.67 -11.69 16.34
N PRO A 93 -1.78 -12.09 17.26
CA PRO A 93 -1.04 -13.35 17.14
C PRO A 93 -1.90 -14.55 17.57
N GLY A 94 -1.63 -15.73 17.03
CA GLY A 94 -2.28 -16.97 17.48
C GLY A 94 -2.20 -18.11 16.47
N ARG A 95 -2.72 -19.28 16.85
CA ARG A 95 -2.84 -20.44 15.97
C ARG A 95 -4.05 -20.26 15.05
N ILE A 96 -3.88 -20.52 13.76
CA ILE A 96 -4.98 -20.59 12.79
C ILE A 96 -5.79 -21.87 13.06
N LEU A 97 -7.08 -21.68 13.30
CA LEU A 97 -8.08 -22.71 13.56
C LEU A 97 -8.75 -23.18 12.26
N ASP A 98 -8.98 -22.25 11.33
CA ASP A 98 -9.69 -22.53 10.07
C ASP A 98 -9.20 -21.61 8.92
N VAL A 99 -9.27 -22.11 7.69
CA VAL A 99 -8.88 -21.41 6.46
C VAL A 99 -10.01 -21.57 5.44
N ASN A 100 -10.86 -20.55 5.33
CA ASN A 100 -12.13 -20.58 4.60
C ASN A 100 -11.98 -20.39 3.07
N VAL A 101 -10.75 -20.42 2.56
CA VAL A 101 -10.38 -19.99 1.21
C VAL A 101 -9.26 -20.84 0.61
N ALA A 102 -9.32 -21.07 -0.69
CA ALA A 102 -8.30 -21.77 -1.45
C ALA A 102 -7.32 -20.82 -2.17
N GLN A 103 -6.16 -21.35 -2.52
CA GLN A 103 -5.21 -20.75 -3.45
C GLN A 103 -5.90 -20.41 -4.79
N ASP A 104 -5.68 -19.20 -5.29
CA ASP A 104 -6.19 -18.65 -6.56
C ASP A 104 -7.75 -18.59 -6.67
N GLN A 105 -8.44 -18.59 -5.52
CA GLN A 105 -9.89 -18.39 -5.42
C GLN A 105 -10.29 -16.90 -5.49
N ILE A 106 -11.40 -16.59 -6.18
CA ILE A 106 -12.08 -15.29 -6.11
C ILE A 106 -13.04 -15.27 -4.90
N VAL A 107 -12.97 -14.24 -4.08
CA VAL A 107 -13.83 -14.00 -2.92
C VAL A 107 -14.54 -12.64 -3.00
N GLN A 108 -15.67 -12.53 -2.32
CA GLN A 108 -16.44 -11.29 -2.24
C GLN A 108 -16.06 -10.50 -0.99
N ARG A 109 -16.30 -9.19 -1.01
CA ARG A 109 -16.13 -8.32 0.17
C ARG A 109 -16.86 -8.88 1.40
N GLY A 110 -16.15 -8.99 2.52
CA GLY A 110 -16.70 -9.55 3.76
C GLY A 110 -16.72 -11.08 3.85
N THR A 111 -16.23 -11.82 2.84
CA THR A 111 -15.95 -13.25 2.99
C THR A 111 -14.85 -13.46 4.04
N SER A 112 -15.08 -14.37 4.99
CA SER A 112 -14.08 -14.79 5.98
C SER A 112 -12.92 -15.50 5.27
N LEU A 113 -11.68 -15.09 5.54
CA LEU A 113 -10.47 -15.62 4.90
C LEU A 113 -9.87 -16.74 5.75
N PHE A 114 -9.59 -16.42 7.02
CA PHE A 114 -9.08 -17.37 8.00
C PHE A 114 -9.48 -16.93 9.40
N LYS A 115 -9.52 -17.91 10.31
CA LYS A 115 -9.84 -17.70 11.71
C LYS A 115 -8.70 -18.16 12.60
N ILE A 116 -8.25 -17.28 13.49
CA ILE A 116 -7.36 -17.57 14.61
C ILE A 116 -8.21 -18.14 15.75
N ASP A 117 -7.63 -19.07 16.50
CA ASP A 117 -8.18 -19.67 17.72
C ASP A 117 -8.61 -18.57 18.71
N PRO A 118 -9.92 -18.39 18.98
CA PRO A 118 -10.42 -17.27 19.76
C PRO A 118 -10.36 -17.50 21.28
N SER A 119 -10.01 -18.72 21.72
CA SER A 119 -10.18 -19.18 23.11
C SER A 119 -9.56 -18.23 24.15
N ASP A 120 -8.32 -17.80 23.93
CA ASP A 120 -7.62 -16.85 24.81
C ASP A 120 -8.26 -15.45 24.77
N TYR A 121 -8.82 -15.03 23.63
CA TYR A 121 -9.44 -13.73 23.45
C TYR A 121 -10.84 -13.65 24.07
N GLU A 122 -11.63 -14.74 23.97
CA GLU A 122 -12.92 -14.89 24.66
C GLU A 122 -12.74 -14.84 26.18
N LEU A 123 -11.74 -15.55 26.73
CA LEU A 123 -11.38 -15.49 28.15
C LEU A 123 -10.93 -14.08 28.57
N ASN A 124 -10.16 -13.38 27.74
CA ASN A 124 -9.77 -11.99 28.02
C ASN A 124 -10.96 -11.02 28.03
N VAL A 125 -12.02 -11.27 27.24
CA VAL A 125 -13.28 -10.52 27.30
C VAL A 125 -14.03 -10.79 28.60
N GLU A 126 -14.12 -12.06 29.04
CA GLU A 126 -14.76 -12.43 30.33
C GLU A 126 -14.04 -11.79 31.53
N LEU A 127 -12.71 -11.84 31.54
CA LEU A 127 -11.89 -11.20 32.58
C LEU A 127 -12.05 -9.67 32.58
N ALA A 128 -12.07 -9.03 31.40
CA ALA A 128 -12.25 -7.59 31.30
C ALA A 128 -13.68 -7.14 31.63
N GLN A 129 -14.70 -7.98 31.38
CA GLN A 129 -16.06 -7.74 31.87
C GLN A 129 -16.13 -7.83 33.40
N SER A 130 -15.49 -8.85 33.98
CA SER A 130 -15.39 -9.00 35.44
C SER A 130 -14.73 -7.78 36.10
N GLU A 131 -13.72 -7.16 35.47
CA GLU A 131 -13.16 -5.88 35.95
C GLU A 131 -14.17 -4.72 35.94
N VAL A 132 -15.08 -4.65 34.97
CA VAL A 132 -16.14 -3.62 34.92
C VAL A 132 -17.14 -3.85 36.05
N GLU A 133 -17.51 -5.09 36.33
CA GLU A 133 -18.39 -5.46 37.43
C GLU A 133 -17.77 -5.15 38.80
N ILE A 134 -16.49 -5.47 39.00
CA ILE A 134 -15.72 -5.11 40.20
C ILE A 134 -15.66 -3.58 40.37
N ALA A 135 -15.34 -2.83 39.30
CA ALA A 135 -15.33 -1.37 39.36
C ALA A 135 -16.72 -0.79 39.71
N GLY A 136 -17.81 -1.39 39.23
CA GLY A 136 -19.17 -1.04 39.62
C GLY A 136 -19.46 -1.29 41.11
N GLN A 137 -19.01 -2.43 41.64
CA GLN A 137 -19.15 -2.77 43.07
C GLN A 137 -18.34 -1.82 43.97
N GLU A 138 -17.12 -1.44 43.57
CA GLU A 138 -16.32 -0.44 44.30
C GLU A 138 -17.02 0.93 44.39
N ILE A 139 -17.67 1.37 43.32
CA ILE A 139 -18.44 2.62 43.28
C ILE A 139 -19.70 2.52 44.16
N GLY A 140 -20.38 1.37 44.17
CA GLY A 140 -21.48 1.09 45.09
C GLY A 140 -21.06 1.18 46.56
N ALA A 141 -19.92 0.56 46.92
CA ALA A 141 -19.35 0.65 48.26
C ALA A 141 -18.89 2.08 48.61
N GLY A 142 -18.29 2.80 47.66
CA GLY A 142 -17.94 4.21 47.81
C GLY A 142 -19.14 5.10 48.09
N MET A 143 -20.26 4.89 47.39
CA MET A 143 -21.51 5.63 47.62
C MET A 143 -22.13 5.30 48.99
N ALA A 144 -22.12 4.04 49.41
CA ALA A 144 -22.57 3.66 50.76
C ALA A 144 -21.75 4.34 51.87
N ASN A 145 -20.44 4.52 51.67
CA ASN A 145 -19.59 5.28 52.59
C ASN A 145 -19.94 6.78 52.60
N VAL A 146 -20.27 7.39 51.46
CA VAL A 146 -20.74 8.79 51.39
C VAL A 146 -22.07 8.96 52.13
N VAL A 147 -23.04 8.06 51.93
CA VAL A 147 -24.33 8.06 52.65
C VAL A 147 -24.11 7.92 54.17
N THR A 148 -23.18 7.06 54.59
CA THR A 148 -22.84 6.86 56.01
C THR A 148 -22.23 8.13 56.62
N ALA A 149 -21.26 8.75 55.95
CA ALA A 149 -20.65 10.01 56.40
C ALA A 149 -21.67 11.17 56.42
N GLN A 150 -22.62 11.19 55.47
CA GLN A 150 -23.70 12.18 55.42
C GLN A 150 -24.68 12.03 56.60
N ALA A 151 -24.94 10.80 57.06
CA ALA A 151 -25.74 10.56 58.27
C ALA A 151 -25.01 11.06 59.53
N SER A 152 -23.71 10.77 59.68
CA SER A 152 -22.89 11.29 60.81
C SER A 152 -22.76 12.81 60.81
N LEU A 153 -22.80 13.47 59.64
CA LEU A 153 -22.87 14.94 59.55
C LEU A 153 -24.20 15.47 60.11
N VAL A 154 -25.34 14.87 59.72
CA VAL A 154 -26.66 15.25 60.23
C VAL A 154 -26.77 15.02 61.74
N GLU A 155 -26.20 13.93 62.26
CA GLU A 155 -26.10 13.66 63.70
C GLU A 155 -25.30 14.76 64.42
N ALA A 156 -24.09 15.08 63.95
CA ALA A 156 -23.23 16.08 64.57
C ALA A 156 -23.84 17.50 64.52
N GLN A 157 -24.53 17.84 63.42
CA GLN A 157 -25.29 19.09 63.27
C GLN A 157 -26.47 19.16 64.24
N THR A 158 -27.25 18.08 64.37
CA THR A 158 -28.39 17.99 65.28
C THR A 158 -27.95 18.09 66.75
N ASN A 159 -26.85 17.44 67.11
CA ASN A 159 -26.25 17.55 68.44
C ASN A 159 -25.76 18.98 68.74
N LEU A 160 -25.09 19.64 67.79
CA LEU A 160 -24.71 21.04 67.96
C LEU A 160 -25.92 21.94 68.21
N GLU A 161 -27.01 21.76 67.46
CA GLU A 161 -28.20 22.60 67.65
C GLU A 161 -28.90 22.33 68.99
N HIS A 162 -29.02 21.07 69.40
CA HIS A 162 -29.48 20.72 70.73
C HIS A 162 -28.61 21.37 71.83
N VAL A 163 -27.29 21.34 71.70
CA VAL A 163 -26.35 21.99 72.63
C VAL A 163 -26.47 23.52 72.60
N ASN A 164 -26.71 24.15 71.44
CA ASN A 164 -27.00 25.59 71.33
C ASN A 164 -28.26 25.95 72.13
N VAL A 165 -29.38 25.23 71.91
CA VAL A 165 -30.68 25.49 72.54
C VAL A 165 -30.69 25.17 74.04
N GLN A 166 -29.87 24.22 74.51
CA GLN A 166 -29.61 24.04 75.94
C GLN A 166 -28.78 25.20 76.52
N SER A 167 -27.68 25.56 75.86
CA SER A 167 -26.74 26.59 76.34
C SER A 167 -27.36 27.98 76.38
N ALA A 168 -28.23 28.33 75.43
CA ALA A 168 -28.95 29.60 75.42
C ALA A 168 -29.75 29.84 76.72
N ARG A 169 -30.44 28.80 77.22
CA ARG A 169 -31.15 28.83 78.50
C ARG A 169 -30.20 29.01 79.69
N VAL A 170 -29.03 28.37 79.66
CA VAL A 170 -27.99 28.56 80.69
C VAL A 170 -27.48 30.00 80.70
N PHE A 171 -27.22 30.61 79.55
CA PHE A 171 -26.74 32.00 79.46
C PHE A 171 -27.80 33.02 79.88
N GLU A 172 -29.09 32.76 79.67
CA GLU A 172 -30.17 33.58 80.19
C GLU A 172 -30.24 33.52 81.73
N LEU A 173 -30.08 32.32 82.30
CA LEU A 173 -30.09 32.13 83.75
C LEU A 173 -28.80 32.63 84.43
N GLU A 174 -27.64 32.60 83.75
CA GLU A 174 -26.38 33.25 84.18
C GLU A 174 -26.58 34.78 84.28
N GLN A 175 -27.17 35.41 83.26
CA GLN A 175 -27.47 36.85 83.26
C GLN A 175 -28.45 37.25 84.38
N ARG A 176 -29.45 36.41 84.67
CA ARG A 176 -30.39 36.58 85.79
C ARG A 176 -29.77 36.26 87.17
N LYS A 177 -28.49 35.88 87.23
CA LYS A 177 -27.75 35.44 88.44
C LYS A 177 -28.33 34.21 89.14
N LEU A 178 -29.10 33.40 88.42
CA LEU A 178 -29.69 32.14 88.90
C LEU A 178 -28.76 30.94 88.70
N TYR A 179 -27.82 31.02 87.76
CA TYR A 179 -26.79 30.02 87.47
C TYR A 179 -25.38 30.60 87.72
N SER A 180 -24.40 29.74 88.00
CA SER A 180 -23.02 30.19 88.23
C SER A 180 -22.26 30.44 86.93
N LYS A 181 -21.23 31.29 86.99
CA LYS A 181 -20.29 31.48 85.86
C LYS A 181 -19.64 30.16 85.41
N SER A 182 -19.40 29.23 86.33
CA SER A 182 -18.85 27.91 86.01
C SER A 182 -19.79 27.10 85.10
N ASP A 183 -21.11 27.26 85.25
CA ASP A 183 -22.08 26.58 84.41
C ASP A 183 -22.20 27.24 83.04
N GLY A 184 -22.08 28.57 82.98
CA GLY A 184 -21.87 29.31 81.73
C GLY A 184 -20.60 28.87 81.00
N ASP A 185 -19.49 28.66 81.70
CA ASP A 185 -18.25 28.17 81.11
C ASP A 185 -18.33 26.71 80.64
N LYS A 186 -19.04 25.83 81.36
CA LYS A 186 -19.37 24.46 80.89
C LYS A 186 -20.19 24.52 79.60
N ALA A 187 -21.21 25.38 79.51
CA ALA A 187 -22.00 25.57 78.30
C ALA A 187 -21.15 26.12 77.12
N ARG A 188 -20.28 27.12 77.39
CA ARG A 188 -19.29 27.63 76.40
C ARG A 188 -18.34 26.53 75.92
N ALA A 189 -17.93 25.61 76.79
CA ALA A 189 -17.09 24.46 76.42
C ALA A 189 -17.86 23.42 75.59
N ALA A 190 -19.10 23.08 75.97
CA ALA A 190 -19.94 22.14 75.25
C ALA A 190 -20.22 22.59 73.79
N ILE A 191 -20.53 23.88 73.58
CA ILE A 191 -20.67 24.45 72.23
C ILE A 191 -19.37 24.29 71.43
N LYS A 192 -18.20 24.60 72.02
CA LYS A 192 -16.90 24.44 71.35
C LYS A 192 -16.62 22.99 70.96
N GLN A 193 -16.96 22.03 71.82
CA GLN A 193 -16.82 20.59 71.55
C GLN A 193 -17.77 20.14 70.43
N ALA A 194 -19.04 20.51 70.48
CA ALA A 194 -20.01 20.15 69.43
C ALA A 194 -19.63 20.76 68.06
N ARG A 195 -19.14 22.01 68.02
CA ARG A 195 -18.60 22.63 66.79
C ARG A 195 -17.32 21.95 66.29
N ALA A 196 -16.50 21.38 67.18
CA ALA A 196 -15.35 20.58 66.77
C ALA A 196 -15.80 19.25 66.13
N GLN A 197 -16.78 18.57 66.73
CA GLN A 197 -17.34 17.33 66.20
C GLN A 197 -18.04 17.53 64.85
N LEU A 198 -18.77 18.63 64.67
CA LEU A 198 -19.38 18.99 63.38
C LEU A 198 -18.31 19.09 62.27
N ARG A 199 -17.22 19.85 62.50
CA ARG A 199 -16.14 19.98 61.51
C ARG A 199 -15.40 18.67 61.21
N ILE A 200 -15.35 17.74 62.16
CA ILE A 200 -14.82 16.39 61.92
C ILE A 200 -15.76 15.61 60.99
N ALA A 201 -17.08 15.71 61.18
CA ALA A 201 -18.07 15.07 60.31
C ALA A 201 -18.11 15.70 58.90
N GLU A 202 -18.02 17.04 58.79
CA GLU A 202 -17.87 17.77 57.53
C GLU A 202 -16.64 17.28 56.75
N ALA A 203 -15.46 17.28 57.39
CA ALA A 203 -14.22 16.82 56.76
C ALA A 203 -14.24 15.33 56.38
N ASN A 204 -14.91 14.48 57.16
CA ASN A 204 -15.09 13.07 56.83
C ASN A 204 -16.02 12.86 55.62
N LEU A 205 -17.09 13.64 55.50
CA LEU A 205 -17.97 13.62 54.32
C LEU A 205 -17.24 14.09 53.05
N ASP A 206 -16.48 15.18 53.14
CA ASP A 206 -15.72 15.68 52.00
C ASP A 206 -14.61 14.70 51.58
N LYS A 207 -13.93 14.06 52.55
CA LYS A 207 -13.01 12.95 52.29
C LYS A 207 -13.71 11.77 51.60
N ALA A 208 -14.92 11.40 52.02
CA ALA A 208 -15.68 10.31 51.40
C ALA A 208 -16.06 10.65 49.95
N LYS A 209 -16.57 11.86 49.70
CA LYS A 209 -16.89 12.36 48.34
C LYS A 209 -15.65 12.38 47.43
N GLN A 210 -14.52 12.88 47.94
CA GLN A 210 -13.25 12.90 47.20
C GLN A 210 -12.73 11.48 46.90
N SER A 211 -12.98 10.52 47.79
CA SER A 211 -12.57 9.11 47.63
C SER A 211 -13.43 8.35 46.61
N LEU A 212 -14.72 8.71 46.50
CA LEU A 212 -15.63 8.24 45.45
C LEU A 212 -15.24 8.81 44.08
N GLY A 213 -14.94 10.11 44.03
CA GLY A 213 -14.54 10.81 42.81
C GLY A 213 -15.74 11.19 41.93
N ALA A 214 -15.56 11.11 40.60
CA ALA A 214 -16.63 11.39 39.64
C ALA A 214 -17.65 10.23 39.58
N GLU A 215 -18.92 10.54 39.32
CA GLU A 215 -20.00 9.56 39.29
C GLU A 215 -20.10 8.80 37.94
N GLY A 216 -20.64 7.58 37.98
CA GLY A 216 -20.94 6.77 36.79
C GLY A 216 -19.76 6.57 35.84
N GLU A 217 -20.03 6.65 34.54
CA GLU A 217 -19.02 6.49 33.48
C GLU A 217 -17.95 7.60 33.45
N ALA A 218 -18.09 8.68 34.23
CA ALA A 218 -17.01 9.66 34.37
C ALA A 218 -15.90 9.18 35.32
N ASN A 219 -16.14 8.15 36.14
CA ASN A 219 -15.17 7.67 37.10
C ASN A 219 -13.92 7.07 36.42
N PRO A 220 -12.69 7.43 36.84
CA PRO A 220 -11.47 6.85 36.28
C PRO A 220 -11.39 5.31 36.36
N ARG A 221 -11.92 4.68 37.42
CA ARG A 221 -11.91 3.21 37.57
C ARG A 221 -12.80 2.55 36.51
N VAL A 222 -14.06 2.98 36.44
CA VAL A 222 -15.05 2.50 35.46
C VAL A 222 -14.55 2.71 34.02
N ARG A 223 -14.02 3.88 33.70
CA ARG A 223 -13.45 4.16 32.36
C ARG A 223 -12.28 3.25 32.01
N THR A 224 -11.43 2.90 32.98
CA THR A 224 -10.26 2.03 32.76
C THR A 224 -10.70 0.59 32.50
N ALA A 225 -11.65 0.07 33.29
CA ALA A 225 -12.24 -1.25 33.06
C ALA A 225 -13.00 -1.32 31.72
N MET A 226 -13.82 -0.31 31.40
CA MET A 226 -14.52 -0.23 30.10
C MET A 226 -13.54 -0.12 28.92
N ALA A 227 -12.40 0.56 29.07
CA ALA A 227 -11.38 0.62 28.03
C ALA A 227 -10.70 -0.74 27.82
N LYS A 228 -10.40 -1.48 28.90
CA LYS A 228 -9.91 -2.87 28.81
C LYS A 228 -10.92 -3.79 28.12
N LEU A 229 -12.20 -3.71 28.48
CA LEU A 229 -13.26 -4.52 27.86
C LEU A 229 -13.35 -4.25 26.36
N ARG A 230 -13.34 -2.98 25.93
CA ARG A 230 -13.33 -2.60 24.51
C ARG A 230 -12.06 -3.07 23.80
N GLN A 231 -10.90 -3.07 24.45
CA GLN A 231 -9.66 -3.60 23.89
C GLN A 231 -9.74 -5.11 23.68
N ALA A 232 -10.17 -5.87 24.69
CA ALA A 232 -10.35 -7.32 24.58
C ALA A 232 -11.40 -7.69 23.50
N GLN A 233 -12.51 -6.96 23.42
CA GLN A 233 -13.53 -7.14 22.38
C GLN A 233 -13.00 -6.82 20.98
N LEU A 234 -12.17 -5.78 20.84
CA LEU A 234 -11.52 -5.44 19.57
C LEU A 234 -10.53 -6.54 19.14
N ASP A 235 -9.72 -7.04 20.06
CA ASP A 235 -8.74 -8.09 19.75
C ASP A 235 -9.39 -9.46 19.50
N LEU A 236 -10.51 -9.77 20.16
CA LEU A 236 -11.40 -10.87 19.78
C LEU A 236 -11.99 -10.68 18.37
N SER A 237 -12.48 -9.48 18.04
CA SER A 237 -13.00 -9.22 16.68
C SER A 237 -11.93 -9.32 15.58
N ARG A 238 -10.65 -9.27 15.95
CA ARG A 238 -9.48 -9.40 15.07
C ARG A 238 -8.98 -10.84 14.89
N THR A 239 -9.54 -11.82 15.60
CA THR A 239 -9.19 -13.23 15.38
C THR A 239 -9.73 -13.73 14.04
N GLU A 240 -10.77 -13.11 13.50
CA GLU A 240 -11.31 -13.45 12.19
C GLU A 240 -11.02 -12.33 11.17
N ILE A 241 -10.41 -12.69 10.05
CA ILE A 241 -9.93 -11.74 9.03
C ILE A 241 -10.78 -11.90 7.76
N PHE A 242 -11.32 -10.79 7.24
CA PHE A 242 -12.27 -10.77 6.13
C PHE A 242 -11.71 -10.05 4.88
N ALA A 243 -12.21 -10.41 3.70
CA ALA A 243 -11.87 -9.77 2.44
C ALA A 243 -12.29 -8.27 2.42
N PRO A 244 -11.38 -7.33 2.09
CA PRO A 244 -11.66 -5.89 2.16
C PRO A 244 -12.54 -5.37 1.01
N THR A 245 -12.36 -5.92 -0.19
CA THR A 245 -13.09 -5.66 -1.45
C THR A 245 -13.43 -7.01 -2.12
N THR A 246 -13.89 -7.01 -3.37
CA THR A 246 -13.99 -8.24 -4.18
C THR A 246 -12.63 -8.49 -4.84
N GLY A 247 -12.10 -9.72 -4.79
CA GLY A 247 -10.74 -9.95 -5.26
C GLY A 247 -10.31 -11.41 -5.30
N GLY A 248 -9.12 -11.65 -5.86
CA GLY A 248 -8.47 -12.96 -5.91
C GLY A 248 -7.47 -13.14 -4.77
N ILE A 249 -7.39 -14.35 -4.20
CA ILE A 249 -6.41 -14.71 -3.18
C ILE A 249 -5.30 -15.51 -3.85
N THR A 250 -4.04 -15.12 -3.66
CA THR A 250 -2.89 -15.86 -4.18
C THR A 250 -1.77 -15.92 -3.15
N ASN A 251 -0.77 -16.79 -3.39
CA ASN A 251 0.32 -17.08 -2.46
C ASN A 251 -0.20 -17.38 -1.03
N LEU A 252 -1.10 -18.36 -0.92
CA LEU A 252 -1.65 -18.82 0.36
C LEU A 252 -0.59 -19.70 1.07
N GLN A 253 0.11 -19.15 2.06
CA GLN A 253 1.23 -19.82 2.74
C GLN A 253 0.87 -20.44 4.10
N ILE A 254 -0.43 -20.66 4.36
CA ILE A 254 -0.96 -21.15 5.63
C ILE A 254 -1.89 -22.35 5.45
N ASP A 255 -2.00 -23.13 6.52
CA ASP A 255 -2.94 -24.22 6.71
C ASP A 255 -3.32 -24.27 8.21
N ILE A 256 -4.32 -25.07 8.56
CA ILE A 256 -4.80 -25.25 9.94
C ILE A 256 -3.64 -25.66 10.85
N GLY A 257 -3.52 -24.99 12.00
CA GLY A 257 -2.44 -25.18 12.96
C GLY A 257 -1.21 -24.28 12.77
N HIS A 258 -1.10 -23.54 11.66
CA HIS A 258 -0.05 -22.53 11.49
C HIS A 258 -0.15 -21.42 12.57
N TYR A 259 0.99 -20.95 13.09
CA TYR A 259 1.01 -19.87 14.10
C TYR A 259 1.24 -18.50 13.47
N ALA A 260 0.15 -17.75 13.31
CA ALA A 260 0.14 -16.38 12.81
C ALA A 260 0.82 -15.41 13.78
N LYS A 261 1.66 -14.51 13.24
CA LYS A 261 2.27 -13.39 13.97
C LYS A 261 1.61 -12.08 13.54
N ALA A 262 1.26 -11.24 14.50
CA ALA A 262 0.69 -9.92 14.22
C ALA A 262 1.62 -9.09 13.32
N GLY A 263 1.05 -8.47 12.28
CA GLY A 263 1.79 -7.67 11.29
C GLY A 263 2.58 -8.47 10.25
N SER A 264 2.64 -9.81 10.35
CA SER A 264 3.21 -10.65 9.29
C SER A 264 2.18 -10.90 8.20
N PRO A 265 2.51 -10.68 6.91
CA PRO A 265 1.72 -11.21 5.79
C PRO A 265 1.56 -12.73 5.89
N ILE A 266 0.41 -13.20 5.41
CA ILE A 266 -0.08 -14.59 5.50
C ILE A 266 -0.58 -15.10 4.14
N MET A 267 -1.21 -14.21 3.37
CA MET A 267 -1.65 -14.42 1.99
C MET A 267 -1.61 -13.09 1.24
N THR A 268 -1.60 -13.15 -0.09
CA THR A 268 -1.70 -11.97 -0.95
C THR A 268 -3.12 -11.86 -1.49
N PHE A 269 -3.79 -10.74 -1.25
CA PHE A 269 -5.07 -10.41 -1.85
C PHE A 269 -4.85 -9.47 -3.04
N VAL A 270 -5.52 -9.73 -4.16
CA VAL A 270 -5.48 -8.93 -5.38
C VAL A 270 -6.86 -8.34 -5.59
N ASP A 271 -6.97 -7.03 -5.50
CA ASP A 271 -8.23 -6.32 -5.71
C ASP A 271 -8.70 -6.52 -7.16
N ALA A 272 -9.97 -6.87 -7.35
CA ALA A 272 -10.57 -7.02 -8.68
C ALA A 272 -11.29 -5.75 -9.15
N ASP A 273 -11.54 -4.79 -8.26
CA ASP A 273 -12.43 -3.65 -8.51
C ASP A 273 -11.75 -2.52 -9.32
N ASP A 274 -10.47 -2.17 -9.06
CA ASP A 274 -9.66 -1.28 -9.93
C ASP A 274 -8.45 -1.99 -10.53
N ILE A 275 -8.42 -2.08 -11.86
CA ILE A 275 -7.36 -2.69 -12.65
C ILE A 275 -6.99 -1.75 -13.80
N TRP A 276 -5.69 -1.59 -14.01
CA TRP A 276 -5.12 -0.73 -15.04
C TRP A 276 -4.09 -1.49 -15.86
N ILE A 277 -3.67 -0.88 -16.97
CA ILE A 277 -2.42 -1.27 -17.64
C ILE A 277 -1.35 -0.23 -17.34
N GLU A 278 -0.15 -0.70 -17.07
CA GLU A 278 1.06 0.10 -17.00
C GLU A 278 1.89 -0.16 -18.27
N ALA A 279 1.93 0.82 -19.18
CA ALA A 279 2.56 0.72 -20.49
C ALA A 279 3.82 1.60 -20.57
N ASN A 280 4.97 1.01 -20.86
CA ASN A 280 6.26 1.70 -20.83
C ASN A 280 6.60 2.33 -22.20
N LEU A 281 6.24 3.60 -22.40
CA LEU A 281 6.51 4.36 -23.62
C LEU A 281 7.87 5.07 -23.60
N LYS A 282 8.54 5.16 -24.76
CA LYS A 282 9.79 5.91 -24.94
C LYS A 282 9.60 7.42 -24.66
N GLU A 283 10.63 8.08 -24.14
CA GLU A 283 10.72 9.54 -23.90
C GLU A 283 10.16 10.38 -25.08
N ASN A 284 10.56 10.07 -26.32
CA ASN A 284 10.12 10.78 -27.53
C ASN A 284 8.61 10.71 -27.79
N ASN A 285 7.95 9.63 -27.35
CA ASN A 285 6.58 9.28 -27.68
C ASN A 285 5.58 9.99 -26.75
N LEU A 286 6.05 10.43 -25.57
CA LEU A 286 5.27 11.21 -24.60
C LEU A 286 4.99 12.64 -25.07
N ALA A 287 5.80 13.16 -25.99
CA ALA A 287 5.83 14.60 -26.34
C ALA A 287 4.56 15.14 -27.03
N ASN A 288 3.61 14.27 -27.38
CA ASN A 288 2.28 14.62 -27.90
C ASN A 288 1.14 13.98 -27.08
N LEU A 289 1.47 13.17 -26.05
CA LEU A 289 0.53 12.31 -25.33
C LEU A 289 -0.16 13.06 -24.19
N ASN A 290 -1.48 13.00 -24.12
CA ASN A 290 -2.29 13.69 -23.11
C ASN A 290 -3.08 12.71 -22.25
N ILE A 291 -3.51 13.18 -21.08
CA ILE A 291 -4.47 12.46 -20.23
C ILE A 291 -5.84 12.49 -20.91
N GLY A 292 -6.47 11.33 -21.05
CA GLY A 292 -7.70 11.14 -21.81
C GLY A 292 -7.50 10.73 -23.28
N ASP A 293 -6.26 10.65 -23.79
CA ASP A 293 -6.02 10.12 -25.14
C ASP A 293 -6.52 8.66 -25.23
N PRO A 294 -7.25 8.27 -26.29
CA PRO A 294 -7.80 6.93 -26.44
C PRO A 294 -6.72 5.93 -26.83
N VAL A 295 -6.86 4.69 -26.36
CA VAL A 295 -5.95 3.58 -26.66
C VAL A 295 -6.71 2.30 -27.02
N ASP A 296 -6.11 1.52 -27.92
CA ASP A 296 -6.54 0.16 -28.23
C ASP A 296 -5.59 -0.84 -27.56
N ILE A 297 -6.17 -1.78 -26.81
CA ILE A 297 -5.45 -2.74 -25.97
C ILE A 297 -5.70 -4.16 -26.52
N SER A 298 -4.64 -4.91 -26.81
CA SER A 298 -4.72 -6.37 -26.98
C SER A 298 -4.15 -7.05 -25.74
N LEU A 299 -4.79 -8.14 -25.29
CA LEU A 299 -4.33 -8.96 -24.17
C LEU A 299 -4.03 -10.38 -24.67
N ASP A 300 -2.86 -10.92 -24.34
CA ASP A 300 -2.45 -12.28 -24.73
C ASP A 300 -3.42 -13.38 -24.22
N ILE A 301 -4.16 -13.11 -23.14
CA ILE A 301 -5.17 -14.03 -22.59
C ILE A 301 -6.48 -14.07 -23.41
N THR A 302 -6.69 -13.11 -24.31
CA THR A 302 -7.83 -13.07 -25.26
C THR A 302 -7.36 -12.61 -26.64
N PRO A 303 -6.62 -13.45 -27.38
CA PRO A 303 -6.24 -13.16 -28.74
C PRO A 303 -7.48 -12.92 -29.61
N GLY A 304 -7.35 -12.02 -30.58
CA GLY A 304 -8.43 -11.57 -31.46
C GLY A 304 -9.41 -10.58 -30.84
N LYS A 305 -9.35 -10.26 -29.53
CA LYS A 305 -10.15 -9.19 -28.91
C LYS A 305 -9.30 -7.98 -28.55
N ILE A 306 -9.68 -6.83 -29.11
CA ILE A 306 -9.25 -5.51 -28.66
C ILE A 306 -10.23 -4.95 -27.62
N TYR A 307 -9.70 -4.40 -26.54
CA TYR A 307 -10.44 -3.59 -25.56
C TYR A 307 -10.16 -2.11 -25.80
N LYS A 308 -11.11 -1.24 -25.43
CA LYS A 308 -10.91 0.21 -25.41
C LYS A 308 -10.46 0.68 -24.04
N GLY A 309 -9.65 1.71 -24.03
CA GLY A 309 -9.16 2.36 -22.83
C GLY A 309 -8.74 3.80 -23.10
N SER A 310 -8.38 4.50 -22.02
CA SER A 310 -7.93 5.88 -22.05
C SER A 310 -6.72 6.08 -21.13
N VAL A 311 -5.84 7.02 -21.49
CA VAL A 311 -4.69 7.39 -20.65
C VAL A 311 -5.17 8.04 -19.35
N ARG A 312 -4.99 7.32 -18.22
CA ARG A 312 -5.34 7.76 -16.86
C ARG A 312 -4.31 8.73 -16.29
N SER A 313 -3.01 8.44 -16.48
CA SER A 313 -1.90 9.30 -16.07
C SER A 313 -0.58 8.94 -16.76
N ILE A 314 0.38 9.86 -16.74
CA ILE A 314 1.74 9.69 -17.28
C ILE A 314 2.73 9.79 -16.12
N GLY A 315 3.68 8.86 -16.01
CA GLY A 315 4.66 8.82 -14.93
C GLY A 315 5.68 9.95 -15.00
N PHE A 316 5.79 10.75 -13.93
CA PHE A 316 6.71 11.89 -13.86
C PHE A 316 8.20 11.51 -13.65
N ALA A 317 8.50 10.27 -13.25
CA ALA A 317 9.86 9.80 -12.98
C ALA A 317 9.97 8.27 -13.11
N VAL A 318 11.19 7.78 -13.37
CA VAL A 318 11.54 6.35 -13.38
C VAL A 318 12.88 6.11 -12.67
N ALA A 319 13.05 4.94 -12.06
CA ALA A 319 14.29 4.57 -11.39
C ALA A 319 15.32 4.03 -12.40
N SER A 320 16.44 4.74 -12.52
CA SER A 320 17.61 4.30 -13.30
C SER A 320 18.50 3.34 -12.48
N GLY A 321 17.93 2.25 -11.97
CA GLY A 321 18.64 1.24 -11.18
C GLY A 321 17.71 0.38 -10.33
N SER A 322 18.16 -0.85 -10.02
CA SER A 322 17.39 -1.84 -9.28
C SER A 322 17.28 -1.50 -7.78
N ASN A 323 16.15 -0.93 -7.39
CA ASN A 323 15.78 -0.67 -5.99
C ASN A 323 14.45 -1.35 -5.67
N ASP A 324 14.45 -2.66 -5.46
CA ASP A 324 13.29 -3.42 -4.98
C ASP A 324 13.02 -3.11 -3.49
N ALA A 325 12.35 -1.98 -3.26
CA ALA A 325 11.84 -1.55 -1.97
C ALA A 325 10.33 -1.31 -2.04
N ILE A 326 9.61 -1.63 -0.97
CA ILE A 326 8.17 -1.37 -0.88
C ILE A 326 7.94 0.14 -0.91
N GLY A 327 7.24 0.64 -1.93
CA GLY A 327 7.09 2.08 -2.21
C GLY A 327 8.20 2.69 -3.08
N GLY A 328 9.09 1.88 -3.65
CA GLY A 328 10.09 2.32 -4.63
C GLY A 328 9.47 2.69 -5.99
N LEU A 329 10.18 3.55 -6.75
CA LEU A 329 9.81 3.90 -8.13
C LEU A 329 10.11 2.72 -9.08
N VAL A 330 9.29 2.56 -10.12
CA VAL A 330 9.46 1.50 -11.14
C VAL A 330 10.84 1.58 -11.80
N SER A 331 11.56 0.45 -11.80
CA SER A 331 12.91 0.31 -12.36
C SER A 331 12.88 -0.34 -13.74
N VAL A 332 13.18 0.44 -14.79
CA VAL A 332 13.31 -0.07 -16.17
C VAL A 332 14.76 -0.46 -16.45
N LYS A 333 15.00 -1.71 -16.86
CA LYS A 333 16.34 -2.19 -17.24
C LYS A 333 16.73 -1.67 -18.62
N SER A 334 17.61 -0.67 -18.68
CA SER A 334 18.21 -0.19 -19.93
C SER A 334 19.46 -1.00 -20.31
N THR A 335 19.46 -1.59 -21.51
CA THR A 335 20.67 -2.21 -22.08
C THR A 335 21.53 -1.13 -22.75
N SER A 336 22.86 -1.14 -22.52
CA SER A 336 23.75 -0.12 -23.10
C SER A 336 24.24 -0.53 -24.48
N GLY A 337 23.55 -0.08 -25.53
CA GLY A 337 24.00 -0.19 -26.92
C GLY A 337 25.04 0.87 -27.32
N TRP A 338 25.46 0.85 -28.60
CA TRP A 338 26.28 1.92 -29.20
C TRP A 338 25.51 3.23 -29.45
N LEU A 339 24.18 3.15 -29.49
CA LEU A 339 23.26 4.29 -29.49
C LEU A 339 22.60 4.39 -28.09
N ARG A 340 22.32 5.62 -27.63
CA ARG A 340 21.57 5.84 -26.38
C ARG A 340 20.11 5.41 -26.58
N ASP A 341 19.73 4.26 -26.04
CA ASP A 341 18.33 3.87 -25.95
C ASP A 341 17.53 4.96 -25.19
N PRO A 342 16.36 5.39 -25.69
CA PRO A 342 15.54 6.37 -24.99
C PRO A 342 15.02 5.75 -23.70
N GLN A 343 15.02 6.52 -22.61
CA GLN A 343 14.37 6.08 -21.38
C GLN A 343 12.88 5.84 -21.64
N ARG A 344 12.31 4.81 -21.02
CA ARG A 344 10.87 4.55 -21.06
C ARG A 344 10.24 4.99 -19.74
N PHE A 345 9.04 5.55 -19.83
CA PHE A 345 8.24 6.01 -18.70
C PHE A 345 6.92 5.22 -18.66
N PRO A 346 6.45 4.81 -17.48
CA PRO A 346 5.17 4.13 -17.34
C PRO A 346 4.02 5.11 -17.58
N VAL A 347 3.07 4.69 -18.41
CA VAL A 347 1.80 5.38 -18.65
C VAL A 347 0.68 4.46 -18.15
N THR A 348 -0.16 4.99 -17.27
CA THR A 348 -1.27 4.28 -16.66
C THR A 348 -2.52 4.43 -17.53
N ILE A 349 -3.17 3.32 -17.83
CA ILE A 349 -4.33 3.23 -18.72
C ILE A 349 -5.51 2.63 -17.97
N SER A 350 -6.66 3.29 -18.02
CA SER A 350 -7.95 2.74 -17.63
C SER A 350 -8.60 1.99 -18.80
N PHE A 351 -9.23 0.85 -18.52
CA PHE A 351 -10.18 0.23 -19.45
C PHE A 351 -11.51 1.01 -19.45
N GLU A 352 -12.17 1.07 -20.61
CA GLU A 352 -13.53 1.62 -20.77
C GLU A 352 -14.61 0.52 -20.71
N GLU A 353 -14.24 -0.72 -21.02
CA GLU A 353 -15.11 -1.90 -20.95
C GLU A 353 -14.80 -2.76 -19.70
N ASP A 354 -15.84 -3.33 -19.09
CA ASP A 354 -15.67 -4.27 -17.97
C ASP A 354 -15.12 -5.62 -18.46
N ILE A 355 -13.91 -5.97 -18.00
CA ILE A 355 -13.25 -7.24 -18.35
C ILE A 355 -13.86 -8.37 -17.50
N PRO A 356 -14.23 -9.53 -18.06
CA PRO A 356 -14.65 -10.68 -17.26
C PRO A 356 -13.62 -11.06 -16.19
N GLN A 357 -14.04 -11.22 -14.93
CA GLN A 357 -13.15 -11.34 -13.77
C GLN A 357 -12.07 -12.44 -13.91
N GLY A 358 -12.38 -13.59 -14.54
CA GLY A 358 -11.41 -14.68 -14.74
C GLY A 358 -10.25 -14.36 -15.71
N LEU A 359 -10.34 -13.26 -16.46
CA LEU A 359 -9.31 -12.78 -17.38
C LEU A 359 -8.42 -11.68 -16.77
N ARG A 360 -8.78 -11.15 -15.59
CA ARG A 360 -8.10 -10.07 -14.85
C ARG A 360 -6.81 -10.56 -14.18
N ARG A 361 -5.84 -11.06 -14.95
CA ARG A 361 -4.57 -11.61 -14.42
C ARG A 361 -3.48 -10.55 -14.32
N VAL A 362 -3.17 -10.14 -13.09
CA VAL A 362 -2.03 -9.25 -12.77
C VAL A 362 -0.71 -9.87 -13.27
N GLY A 363 0.15 -9.03 -13.84
CA GLY A 363 1.39 -9.46 -14.50
C GLY A 363 1.20 -9.97 -15.93
N GLY A 364 -0.03 -10.15 -16.40
CA GLY A 364 -0.33 -10.49 -17.80
C GLY A 364 0.21 -9.44 -18.77
N GLN A 365 0.73 -9.91 -19.91
CA GLN A 365 1.28 -9.04 -20.96
C GLN A 365 0.16 -8.45 -21.82
N ALA A 366 0.42 -7.27 -22.38
CA ALA A 366 -0.51 -6.53 -23.22
C ALA A 366 0.23 -5.71 -24.27
N ASP A 367 -0.33 -5.62 -25.46
CA ASP A 367 0.03 -4.63 -26.46
C ASP A 367 -0.88 -3.41 -26.36
N VAL A 368 -0.30 -2.21 -26.35
CA VAL A 368 -1.07 -0.96 -26.36
C VAL A 368 -0.70 -0.11 -27.56
N GLN A 369 -1.72 0.24 -28.34
CA GLN A 369 -1.67 1.19 -29.44
C GLN A 369 -2.35 2.50 -29.00
N PHE A 370 -1.59 3.59 -28.93
CA PHE A 370 -2.09 4.91 -28.56
C PHE A 370 -2.45 5.73 -29.81
N TYR A 371 -3.36 6.71 -29.67
CA TYR A 371 -3.75 7.64 -30.73
C TYR A 371 -3.66 9.09 -30.23
N THR A 372 -2.58 9.82 -30.55
CA THR A 372 -2.34 11.20 -30.05
C THR A 372 -2.68 12.28 -31.09
N SER A 373 -3.43 11.94 -32.13
CA SER A 373 -3.91 12.88 -33.15
C SER A 373 -5.10 12.33 -33.93
N ASP A 374 -5.99 13.20 -34.43
CA ASP A 374 -7.18 12.83 -35.22
C ASP A 374 -6.89 12.41 -36.68
N ASN A 375 -5.65 12.01 -36.99
CA ASN A 375 -5.23 11.65 -38.33
C ASN A 375 -5.81 10.30 -38.77
N LEU A 376 -6.99 10.32 -39.41
CA LEU A 376 -7.73 9.14 -39.87
C LEU A 376 -6.88 8.08 -40.60
N LEU A 377 -5.88 8.50 -41.39
CA LEU A 377 -5.01 7.58 -42.14
C LEU A 377 -3.96 6.90 -41.25
N LEU A 378 -3.34 7.65 -40.32
CA LEU A 378 -2.45 7.09 -39.28
C LEU A 378 -3.22 6.16 -38.34
N ASN A 379 -4.35 6.63 -37.80
CA ASN A 379 -5.18 5.87 -36.89
C ASN A 379 -5.80 4.63 -37.56
N GLY A 380 -6.10 4.68 -38.86
CA GLY A 380 -6.59 3.53 -39.63
C GLY A 380 -5.54 2.43 -39.80
N ILE A 381 -4.30 2.78 -40.11
CA ILE A 381 -3.20 1.82 -40.25
C ILE A 381 -2.77 1.28 -38.88
N ALA A 382 -2.71 2.13 -37.86
CA ALA A 382 -2.48 1.72 -36.46
C ALA A 382 -3.55 0.74 -35.96
N LYS A 383 -4.84 0.99 -36.26
CA LYS A 383 -5.93 0.03 -36.00
C LYS A 383 -5.73 -1.29 -36.72
N GLY A 384 -5.34 -1.27 -38.00
CA GLY A 384 -5.00 -2.48 -38.75
C GLY A 384 -3.84 -3.26 -38.12
N TYR A 385 -2.82 -2.56 -37.62
CA TYR A 385 -1.64 -3.15 -36.99
C TYR A 385 -1.96 -3.84 -35.67
N ILE A 386 -2.68 -3.19 -34.73
CA ILE A 386 -3.04 -3.81 -33.45
C ILE A 386 -4.05 -4.96 -33.62
N ASN A 387 -4.94 -4.93 -34.62
CA ASN A 387 -5.77 -6.09 -34.97
C ASN A 387 -4.93 -7.27 -35.49
N LEU A 388 -3.90 -7.00 -36.31
CA LEU A 388 -3.00 -8.01 -36.84
C LEU A 388 -2.11 -8.63 -35.75
N ILE A 389 -1.61 -7.82 -34.80
CA ILE A 389 -0.92 -8.33 -33.60
C ILE A 389 -1.87 -9.18 -32.75
N SER A 390 -3.07 -8.69 -32.46
CA SER A 390 -4.06 -9.43 -31.66
C SER A 390 -4.46 -10.76 -32.30
N TRP A 391 -4.37 -10.90 -33.63
CA TRP A 391 -4.57 -12.19 -34.30
C TRP A 391 -3.28 -13.05 -34.34
N LEU A 392 -2.09 -12.44 -34.34
CA LEU A 392 -0.81 -13.16 -34.23
C LEU A 392 -0.56 -13.74 -32.84
N SER A 393 -1.17 -13.23 -31.77
CA SER A 393 -1.16 -13.86 -30.43
C SER A 393 -2.03 -15.13 -30.31
N TYR A 394 -2.55 -15.66 -31.43
CA TYR A 394 -2.96 -17.07 -31.53
C TYR A 394 -1.82 -18.03 -31.90
N VAL A 395 -0.62 -17.52 -32.24
CA VAL A 395 0.48 -18.29 -32.86
C VAL A 395 1.63 -18.56 -31.88
N TYR A 396 1.69 -17.85 -30.74
CA TYR A 396 2.64 -18.06 -29.64
C TYR A 396 1.92 -18.31 -28.31
#